data_AF-A2XXG8-F1
#
_entry.id   AF-A2XXG8-F1
#
_cell.length_a   1.000
_cell.length_b   1.000
_cell.length_c   1.000
_cell.angle_alpha   90.00
_cell.angle_beta   90.00
_cell.angle_gamma   90.00
#
_symmetry.space_group_name_H-M   'P 1'
#
loop_
_entity.id
_entity.type
_entity.pdbx_description
1 polymer ?
#
loop_
_entity_poly.entity_id
_entity_poly.type
_entity_poly.pdbx_seq_one_letter_code
_entity_poly.pdbx_strand_id
1 'polypeptide(L)' 'MGRRREVLDKAVAALRSHGLRAVGFEGDVRKQEDAARVVAATVQHFGKLDILVNGAAGNFLASPEDLTPKGFRTDVM' A
#
# COMPACT_ATOMS: atom_id res chain seq x y z
N MET A 1 1.92 3.86 -0.06
CA MET A 1 2.89 2.74 -0.14
C MET A 1 2.38 1.69 -1.11
N GLY A 2 3.26 0.94 -1.78
CA GLY A 2 2.85 -0.14 -2.67
C GLY A 2 4.03 -0.97 -3.18
N ARG A 3 3.76 -2.15 -3.76
CA ARG A 3 4.81 -3.09 -4.19
C ARG A 3 5.43 -2.78 -5.56
N ARG A 4 4.84 -1.87 -6.33
CA ARG A 4 5.27 -1.58 -7.72
C ARG A 4 5.77 -0.15 -7.80
N ARG A 5 7.09 0.00 -7.91
CA ARG A 5 7.77 1.30 -7.96
C ARG A 5 7.21 2.21 -9.05
N GLU A 6 7.10 1.72 -10.28
CA GLU A 6 6.62 2.52 -11.41
C GLU A 6 5.21 3.07 -11.23
N VAL A 7 4.32 2.29 -10.58
CA VAL A 7 2.94 2.73 -10.30
C VAL A 7 2.94 3.83 -9.25
N LEU A 8 3.78 3.72 -8.22
CA LEU A 8 3.94 4.76 -7.21
C LEU A 8 4.48 6.05 -7.83
N ASP A 9 5.53 5.94 -8.64
CA ASP A 9 6.19 7.11 -9.24
C ASP A 9 5.23 7.86 -10.17
N LYS A 10 4.44 7.14 -10.98
CA LYS A 10 3.36 7.72 -11.81
C LYS A 10 2.31 8.44 -10.96
N ALA A 11 1.85 7.83 -9.87
CA ALA A 11 0.85 8.44 -8.99
C ALA A 11 1.40 9.70 -8.30
N VAL A 12 2.66 9.65 -7.83
CA VAL A 12 3.33 10.80 -7.21
C VAL A 12 3.50 11.93 -8.22
N ALA A 13 3.93 11.62 -9.46
CA ALA A 13 4.06 12.61 -10.52
C ALA A 13 2.71 13.28 -10.83
N ALA A 14 1.63 12.51 -10.95
CA ALA A 14 0.29 13.03 -11.18
C ALA A 14 -0.20 13.93 -10.03
N LEU A 15 0.04 13.57 -8.77
CA LEU A 15 -0.32 14.43 -7.63
C LEU A 15 0.50 15.73 -7.62
N ARG A 16 1.81 15.63 -7.88
CA ARG A 16 2.70 16.78 -7.92
C ARG A 16 2.37 17.73 -9.08
N SER A 17 1.89 17.24 -10.22
CA SER A 17 1.46 18.10 -11.33
C SER A 17 0.26 18.99 -10.97
N HIS A 18 -0.49 18.64 -9.91
CA HIS A 18 -1.57 19.46 -9.37
C HIS A 18 -1.09 20.38 -8.21
N GLY A 19 0.22 20.51 -8.00
CA GLY A 19 0.80 21.32 -6.92
C GLY A 19 0.74 20.69 -5.54
N LEU A 20 0.37 19.41 -5.42
CA LEU A 20 0.28 18.71 -4.14
C LEU A 20 1.64 18.15 -3.71
N ARG A 21 1.93 18.22 -2.41
CA ARG A 21 3.09 17.52 -1.83
C ARG A 21 2.79 16.03 -1.74
N ALA A 22 3.53 15.21 -2.49
CA ALA A 22 3.37 13.76 -2.52
C ALA A 22 4.74 13.05 -2.50
N VAL A 23 4.78 11.89 -1.83
CA VAL A 23 5.93 10.98 -1.80
C VAL A 23 5.41 9.53 -1.83
N GLY A 24 6.14 8.67 -2.53
CA GLY A 24 5.82 7.25 -2.69
C GLY A 24 6.88 6.38 -2.02
N PHE A 25 6.43 5.41 -1.23
CA PHE A 25 7.30 4.43 -0.59
C PHE A 25 6.96 3.03 -1.06
N GLU A 26 7.95 2.31 -1.57
CA GLU A 26 7.78 0.91 -1.92
C GLU A 26 7.76 0.04 -0.66
N GLY A 27 6.94 -1.01 -0.69
CA GLY A 27 6.90 -2.06 0.33
C GLY A 27 5.62 -2.89 0.25
N ASP A 28 5.59 -3.96 1.05
CA ASP A 28 4.47 -4.89 1.16
C ASP A 28 3.72 -4.70 2.49
N VAL A 29 2.43 -4.38 2.44
CA VAL A 29 1.61 -4.12 3.64
C VAL A 29 1.47 -5.35 4.54
N ARG A 30 1.76 -6.55 4.03
CA ARG A 30 1.77 -7.80 4.80
C ARG A 30 3.01 -7.95 5.68
N LYS A 31 4.02 -7.09 5.50
CA LYS A 31 5.26 -7.08 6.29
C LYS A 31 5.22 -5.92 7.27
N GLN A 32 5.31 -6.24 8.56
CA GLN A 32 5.22 -5.26 9.63
C GLN A 32 6.37 -4.24 9.57
N GLU A 33 7.56 -4.69 9.16
CA GLU A 33 8.77 -3.87 9.06
C GLU A 33 8.62 -2.80 7.97
N ASP A 34 8.00 -3.16 6.83
CA ASP A 34 7.71 -2.22 5.76
C ASP A 34 6.69 -1.17 6.21
N ALA A 35 5.63 -1.59 6.91
CA ALA A 35 4.63 -0.67 7.44
C ALA A 35 5.26 0.32 8.44
N ALA A 36 6.06 -0.17 9.40
CA ALA A 36 6.74 0.65 10.39
C ALA A 36 7.68 1.68 9.73
N ARG A 37 8.49 1.23 8.75
CA ARG A 37 9.39 2.11 8.00
C ARG A 37 8.64 3.20 7.24
N VAL A 38 7.51 2.87 6.61
CA VAL A 38 6.71 3.82 5.85
C VAL A 38 6.04 4.86 6.75
N VAL A 39 5.51 4.45 7.89
CA VAL A 39 4.93 5.38 8.86
C VAL A 39 6.00 6.35 9.35
N ALA A 40 7.17 5.84 9.75
CA ALA A 40 8.30 6.67 10.20
C ALA A 40 8.75 7.67 9.11
N ALA A 41 8.93 7.20 7.86
CA ALA A 41 9.32 8.06 6.75
C ALA A 41 8.24 9.11 6.40
N THR A 42 6.96 8.78 6.56
CA THR A 42 5.84 9.71 6.34
C THR A 42 5.85 10.82 7.39
N VAL A 43 6.02 10.48 8.67
CA VAL A 43 6.15 11.45 9.76
C VAL A 43 7.41 12.31 9.58
N GLN A 44 8.55 11.72 9.19
CA GLN A 44 9.76 12.47 8.90
C GLN A 44 9.56 13.49 7.76
N HIS A 45 8.82 13.13 6.71
CA HIS A 45 8.64 13.97 5.53
C HIS A 45 7.57 15.06 5.72
N PHE A 46 6.48 14.75 6.42
CA PHE A 46 5.32 15.67 6.57
C PHE A 46 5.15 16.25 7.98
N GLY A 47 5.90 15.76 8.96
CA GLY A 47 5.85 16.15 10.38
C GLY A 47 4.85 15.34 11.21
N LYS A 48 3.84 14.73 10.60
CA LYS A 48 2.81 13.92 11.26
C LYS A 48 2.06 13.01 10.26
N LEU A 49 1.25 12.10 10.78
CA LEU A 49 0.28 11.29 10.03
C LEU A 49 -1.11 11.50 10.64
N ASP A 50 -1.99 12.18 9.91
CA ASP A 50 -3.36 12.47 10.39
C ASP A 50 -4.37 11.38 10.00
N ILE A 51 -4.22 10.82 8.80
CA ILE A 51 -5.19 9.89 8.19
C ILE A 51 -4.44 8.69 7.63
N LEU A 52 -4.91 7.49 7.99
CA LEU A 52 -4.48 6.23 7.39
C LEU A 52 -5.61 5.65 6.54
N VAL A 53 -5.34 5.40 5.25
CA VAL A 53 -6.25 4.72 4.34
C VAL A 53 -5.66 3.37 3.95
N ASN A 54 -6.29 2.28 4.39
CA ASN A 54 -5.90 0.92 4.01
C ASN A 54 -6.49 0.56 2.64
N GLY A 55 -5.84 1.02 1.57
CA GLY A 55 -6.30 0.84 0.19
C GLY A 55 -5.65 -0.30 -0.61
N ALA A 56 -4.73 -1.06 0.00
CA ALA A 56 -4.11 -2.20 -0.67
C ALA A 56 -5.03 -3.42 -0.62
N ALA A 57 -5.33 -4.00 -1.78
CA ALA A 57 -6.15 -5.19 -1.91
C ALA A 57 -5.62 -6.10 -3.03
N GLY A 58 -5.84 -7.40 -2.87
CA GLY A 58 -5.78 -8.41 -3.93
C GLY A 58 -7.10 -9.18 -3.89
N ASN A 59 -7.69 -9.44 -5.06
CA ASN A 59 -8.89 -10.25 -5.17
C ASN A 59 -8.56 -11.48 -6.02
N PHE A 60 -8.83 -12.66 -5.48
CA PHE A 60 -8.78 -13.92 -6.22
C PHE A 60 -10.21 -14.37 -6.53
N LEU A 61 -10.50 -14.60 -7.80
CA LEU A 61 -11.82 -15.06 -8.22
C LEU A 61 -11.85 -16.59 -8.16
N ALA A 62 -12.58 -17.13 -7.18
CA ALA A 62 -12.89 -18.54 -7.06
C ALA A 62 -14.27 -18.71 -6.39
N SER A 63 -14.95 -19.80 -6.71
CA SER A 63 -16.12 -20.21 -5.94
C SER A 63 -15.68 -20.61 -4.53
N PRO A 64 -16.52 -20.40 -3.49
CA PRO A 64 -16.17 -20.76 -2.12
C PRO A 64 -15.71 -22.23 -1.96
N GLU A 65 -16.32 -23.15 -2.70
CA GLU A 65 -15.98 -24.58 -2.73
C GLU A 65 -14.60 -24.89 -3.30
N ASP A 66 -14.06 -24.02 -4.16
CA ASP A 66 -12.76 -24.18 -4.82
C ASP A 66 -11.62 -23.46 -4.07
N LEU A 67 -11.95 -22.76 -2.99
CA LEU A 67 -10.98 -21.93 -2.27
C LEU A 67 -10.03 -22.80 -1.43
N THR A 68 -8.78 -22.86 -1.85
CA THR A 68 -7.74 -23.56 -1.07
C THR A 68 -7.47 -22.86 0.26
N PRO A 69 -6.96 -23.56 1.31
CA PRO A 69 -6.55 -22.93 2.57
C PRO A 69 -5.48 -21.85 2.42
N LYS A 70 -4.68 -21.89 1.34
CA LYS A 70 -3.73 -20.83 1.00
C LYS A 70 -4.44 -19.61 0.44
N GLY A 71 -5.41 -19.81 -0.45
CA GLY A 71 -6.25 -18.73 -1.00
C GLY A 71 -7.00 -18.01 0.12
N PHE A 72 -7.64 -18.76 1.02
CA PHE A 72 -8.30 -18.19 2.19
C PHE A 72 -7.35 -17.33 3.05
N ARG A 73 -6.15 -17.85 3.37
CA ARG A 73 -5.13 -17.11 4.12
C ARG A 73 -4.51 -15.90 3.42
N THR A 74 -4.69 -15.77 2.10
CA THR A 74 -4.06 -14.71 1.31
C THR A 74 -5.04 -13.59 1.00
N ASP A 75 -6.31 -13.92 0.77
CA ASP A 75 -7.31 -13.00 0.25
C ASP A 75 -8.49 -12.76 1.22
N VAL A 76 -8.71 -13.63 2.22
CA VAL A 76 -9.79 -13.47 3.20
C VAL A 76 -9.29 -13.06 4.59
N MET A 77 -8.18 -13.67 5.05
CA MET A 77 -7.43 -13.24 6.24
C MET A 77 -6.28 -12.32 5.85
#